data_AF-A0A060Z1Q5-F1
#
_entry.id   AF-A0A060Z1Q5-F1
#
_cell.length_a   1.000
_cell.length_b   1.000
_cell.length_c   1.000
_cell.angle_alpha   90.00
_cell.angle_beta   90.00
_cell.angle_gamma   90.00
#
_symmetry.space_group_name_H-M   'P 1'
#
loop_
_entity.id
_entity.type
_entity.pdbx_description
1 polymer ?
#
loop_
_entity_poly.entity_id
_entity_poly.type
_entity_poly.pdbx_seq_one_letter_code
_entity_poly.pdbx_strand_id
1 'polypeptide(L)' 'MEPESESALVRSIYYGKIGKGKTERLLERHGREGSFLLRDSESLQGMYCLCVRKTPYVHTYRIHHSSEGWTLQVSCSVLS' A
#
# COMPACT_ATOMS: atom_id res chain seq x y z
N MET A 1 12.35 16.99 30.85
CA MET A 1 11.55 15.80 30.50
C MET A 1 10.95 16.13 29.16
N GLU A 2 11.63 15.72 28.08
CA GLU A 2 11.29 16.07 26.71
C GLU A 2 10.33 15.02 26.13
N PRO A 3 9.30 15.40 25.37
CA PRO A 3 8.43 14.42 24.72
C PRO A 3 9.13 13.90 23.45
N GLU A 4 10.00 12.90 23.58
CA GLU A 4 10.50 12.10 22.46
C GLU A 4 9.43 11.14 21.88
N SER A 5 8.13 11.47 21.94
CA SER A 5 7.05 10.48 22.00
C SER A 5 5.98 10.55 20.89
N GLU A 6 6.25 11.12 19.71
CA GLU A 6 5.28 11.05 18.59
C GLU A 6 5.85 10.49 17.29
N SER A 7 7.13 10.68 17.00
CA SER A 7 7.77 10.11 15.80
C SER A 7 7.86 8.58 15.84
N ALA A 8 7.80 7.97 17.03
CA ALA A 8 7.74 6.51 17.21
C ALA A 8 6.34 5.91 16.96
N LEU A 9 5.28 6.72 16.87
CA LEU A 9 3.91 6.24 16.69
C LEU A 9 3.56 5.93 15.23
N VAL A 10 4.25 6.56 14.27
CA VAL A 10 4.03 6.33 12.85
C VAL A 10 4.99 5.25 12.34
N ARG A 11 4.60 3.98 12.54
CA ARG A 11 5.24 2.86 11.82
C ARG A 11 4.75 2.84 10.38
N SER A 12 5.57 3.33 9.45
CA SER A 12 5.32 3.15 8.02
C SER A 12 5.54 1.68 7.64
N ILE A 13 4.58 1.12 6.91
CA ILE A 13 4.66 -0.24 6.39
C ILE A 13 5.02 -0.14 4.91
N TYR A 14 6.30 0.06 4.62
CA TYR A 14 6.83 0.20 3.27
C TYR A 14 7.80 -0.93 2.92
N TYR A 15 7.53 -1.65 1.84
CA TYR A 15 8.28 -2.83 1.42
C TYR A 15 9.18 -2.60 0.19
N GLY A 16 9.23 -1.38 -0.35
CA GLY A 16 10.02 -1.08 -1.54
C GLY A 16 9.56 -1.83 -2.79
N LYS A 17 10.52 -2.29 -3.60
CA LYS A 17 10.32 -2.94 -4.91
C LYS A 17 9.89 -4.41 -4.80
N ILE A 18 8.89 -4.72 -3.97
CA ILE A 18 8.26 -6.05 -4.02
C ILE A 18 7.17 -6.08 -5.09
N GLY A 19 7.04 -7.24 -5.74
CA GLY A 19 6.03 -7.43 -6.77
C GLY A 19 4.63 -7.75 -6.23
N LYS A 20 3.63 -7.68 -7.11
CA LYS A 20 2.22 -7.99 -6.79
C LYS A 20 2.06 -9.38 -6.14
N GLY A 21 2.59 -10.44 -6.75
CA GLY A 21 2.43 -11.80 -6.22
C GLY A 21 3.08 -12.02 -4.84
N LYS A 22 4.25 -11.40 -4.58
CA LYS A 22 4.89 -11.45 -3.25
C LYS A 22 4.05 -10.72 -2.21
N THR A 23 3.43 -9.61 -2.60
CA THR A 23 2.53 -8.81 -1.76
C THR A 23 1.29 -9.60 -1.37
N GLU A 24 0.63 -10.21 -2.37
CA GLU A 24 -0.53 -11.09 -2.16
C GLU A 24 -0.19 -12.21 -1.19
N ARG A 25 0.91 -12.94 -1.42
CA ARG A 25 1.33 -14.04 -0.54
C ARG A 25 1.60 -13.60 0.90
N LEU A 26 2.20 -12.42 1.11
CA LEU A 26 2.47 -11.88 2.45
C LEU A 26 1.17 -11.55 3.19
N LEU A 27 0.27 -10.82 2.53
CA LEU A 27 -1.01 -10.44 3.12
C LEU A 27 -1.95 -11.63 3.27
N GLU A 28 -1.86 -12.63 2.40
CA GLU A 28 -2.59 -13.90 2.50
C GLU A 28 -2.18 -14.71 3.72
N ARG A 29 -0.86 -14.87 3.90
CA ARG A 29 -0.28 -15.74 4.93
C ARG A 29 -0.23 -15.10 6.32
N HIS A 30 0.05 -13.80 6.39
CA HIS A 30 0.34 -13.09 7.64
C HIS A 30 -0.64 -11.95 7.93
N GLY A 31 -1.38 -11.49 6.91
CA GLY A 31 -2.37 -10.43 7.07
C GLY A 31 -3.70 -10.96 7.59
N ARG A 32 -4.40 -10.09 8.31
CA ARG A 32 -5.82 -10.23 8.64
C ARG A 32 -6.63 -9.25 7.80
N GLU A 33 -7.96 -9.29 7.93
CA GLU A 33 -8.82 -8.30 7.27
C GLU A 33 -8.39 -6.87 7.60
N GLY A 34 -8.22 -6.04 6.57
CA GLY A 34 -7.74 -4.67 6.71
C GLY A 34 -6.23 -4.49 6.89
N SER A 35 -5.43 -5.58 6.98
CA SER A 35 -3.97 -5.47 6.92
C SER A 35 -3.54 -4.83 5.60
N PHE A 36 -2.57 -3.91 5.66
CA PHE A 36 -2.11 -3.19 4.49
C PHE A 36 -0.58 -3.03 4.46
N LEU A 37 -0.05 -2.77 3.26
CA LEU A 37 1.33 -2.35 3.06
C LEU A 37 1.44 -1.44 1.83
N LEU A 38 2.50 -0.62 1.81
CA LEU A 38 2.92 0.14 0.63
C LEU A 38 4.11 -0.54 -0.06
N ARG A 39 4.16 -0.42 -1.38
CA ARG A 39 5.27 -0.87 -2.23
C ARG A 39 5.44 0.07 -3.42
N ASP A 40 6.56 -0.05 -4.13
CA ASP A 40 6.73 0.61 -5.42
C ASP A 40 5.78 0.03 -6.47
N SER A 41 5.28 0.88 -7.35
CA SER A 41 4.56 0.46 -8.55
C SER A 41 5.53 -0.15 -9.56
N GLU A 42 5.28 -1.40 -9.94
CA GLU A 42 6.07 -2.09 -11.00
C GLU A 42 5.78 -1.52 -12.39
N SER A 43 4.55 -1.03 -12.61
CA SER A 43 4.08 -0.58 -13.93
C SER A 43 4.40 0.88 -14.24
N LEU A 44 4.54 1.71 -13.21
CA LEU A 44 4.66 3.17 -13.34
C LEU A 44 5.70 3.66 -12.34
N GLN A 45 6.80 4.20 -12.84
CA GLN A 45 7.89 4.73 -12.02
C GLN A 45 7.44 5.95 -11.21
N GLY A 46 7.95 6.08 -9.98
CA GLY A 46 7.62 7.19 -9.07
C GLY A 46 6.25 7.10 -8.41
N MET A 47 5.48 6.05 -8.71
CA MET A 47 4.18 5.78 -8.08
C MET A 47 4.32 4.71 -7.00
N TYR A 48 3.46 4.80 -5.99
CA TYR A 48 3.35 3.77 -4.96
C TYR A 48 2.07 2.96 -5.14
N CYS A 49 2.07 1.75 -4.61
CA CYS A 49 0.91 0.89 -4.52
C CYS A 49 0.56 0.68 -3.05
N LEU A 50 -0.65 1.06 -2.65
CA LEU A 50 -1.26 0.66 -1.38
C LEU A 50 -2.01 -0.66 -1.60
N CYS A 51 -1.60 -1.71 -0.91
CA CYS A 51 -2.20 -3.03 -0.99
C CYS A 51 -2.92 -3.33 0.32
N VAL A 52 -4.22 -3.63 0.27
CA VAL A 52 -5.09 -3.89 1.43
C VAL A 52 -5.72 -5.27 1.32
N ARG A 53 -5.59 -6.08 2.37
CA ARG A 53 -6.24 -7.39 2.46
C ARG A 53 -7.74 -7.20 2.71
N LYS A 54 -8.55 -7.70 1.79
CA LYS A 54 -10.00 -7.85 1.91
C LYS A 54 -10.37 -9.25 1.46
N THR A 55 -10.44 -10.16 2.43
CA THR A 55 -10.56 -11.60 2.24
C THR A 55 -11.69 -11.94 1.26
N PRO A 56 -11.44 -12.78 0.24
CA PRO A 56 -10.21 -13.56 0.02
C PRO A 56 -9.12 -12.81 -0.78
N TYR A 57 -9.35 -11.56 -1.20
CA TYR A 57 -8.51 -10.84 -2.15
C TYR A 57 -7.57 -9.81 -1.50
N VAL A 58 -6.67 -9.27 -2.31
CA VAL A 58 -5.88 -8.07 -2.00
C VAL A 58 -6.23 -6.99 -3.02
N HIS A 59 -6.79 -5.88 -2.54
CA HIS A 59 -7.00 -4.71 -3.37
C HIS A 59 -5.72 -3.90 -3.47
N THR A 60 -5.40 -3.44 -4.68
CA THR A 60 -4.24 -2.58 -4.93
C THR A 60 -4.73 -1.24 -5.47
N TYR A 61 -4.35 -0.17 -4.80
CA TYR A 61 -4.60 1.21 -5.20
C TYR A 61 -3.28 1.87 -5.55
N ARG A 62 -3.27 2.77 -6.55
CA ARG A 62 -2.07 3.53 -6.87
C ARG A 62 -2.10 4.88 -6.17
N ILE A 63 -1.00 5.25 -5.53
CA ILE A 63 -0.79 6.56 -4.94
C ILE A 63 0.16 7.30 -5.87
N HIS A 64 -0.24 8.50 -6.28
CA HIS A 64 0.62 9.41 -7.03
C HIS A 64 0.70 10.78 -6.36
N HIS A 65 1.83 11.44 -6.56
CA HIS A 65 2.05 12.82 -6.11
C HIS A 65 2.10 13.73 -7.32
N SER A 66 1.31 14.80 -7.31
CA SER A 66 1.28 15.83 -8.34
C SER A 66 1.52 17.21 -7.71
N SER A 67 1.47 18.26 -8.53
CA SER A 67 1.50 19.65 -8.06
C SER A 67 0.33 20.01 -7.13
N GLU A 68 -0.76 19.25 -7.18
CA GLU A 68 -1.95 19.45 -6.33
C GLU A 68 -1.91 18.59 -5.05
N GLY A 69 -0.85 17.79 -4.87
CA GLY A 69 -0.62 16.95 -3.69
C GLY A 69 -0.76 15.45 -3.97
N TRP A 70 -1.09 14.71 -2.92
CA TRP A 70 -1.17 13.25 -2.96
C TRP A 70 -2.59 12.78 -3.30
N THR A 71 -2.70 11.85 -4.24
CA THR A 71 -3.99 11.33 -4.68
C THR A 71 -3.95 9.81 -4.82
N LEU A 72 -5.11 9.18 -4.58
CA LEU A 72 -5.32 7.74 -4.72
C LEU A 72 -6.09 7.47 -6.01
N GLN A 73 -5.46 6.80 -6.96
CA GLN A 73 -6.13 6.31 -8.16
C GLN A 73 -6.80 4.96 -7.84
N VAL A 74 -8.13 4.98 -7.83
CA VAL A 74 -8.97 3.78 -7.73
C VAL A 74 -9.29 3.32 -9.15
N SER A 75 -8.58 2.32 -9.66
CA SER A 75 -9.03 1.63 -10.87
C SER A 75 -10.23 0.77 -10.51
N CYS A 76 -11.44 1.23 -10.84
CA CYS A 76 -12.62 0.39 -10.82
C CYS A 76 -12.51 -0.59 -12.00
N SER A 77 -11.90 -1.75 -11.78
CA SER A 77 -12.05 -2.87 -12.70
C SER A 77 -13.37 -3.55 -12.42
N VAL A 78 -14.47 -2.93 -12.83
CA VAL A 78 -15.68 -3.68 -13.17
C VAL A 78 -15.32 -4.50 -14.39
N LEU A 79 -15.18 -5.81 -14.19
CA LEU A 79 -15.05 -6.77 -15.29
C LEU A 79 -16.37 -6.73 -16.08
N SER A 80 -16.26 -6.39 -17.37
CA SER A 80 -17.24 -6.77 -18.39
C SER A 80 -17.25 -8.28 -18.57
#